data_AF-A0A520NFT1-F1
#
_entry.id   AF-A0A520NFT1-F1
#
_cell.length_a   1.000
_cell.length_b   1.000
_cell.length_c   1.000
_cell.angle_alpha   90.00
_cell.angle_beta   90.00
_cell.angle_gamma   90.00
#
_symmetry.space_group_name_H-M   'P 1'
#
loop_
_entity.id
_entity.type
_entity.pdbx_description
1 polymer ?
#
loop_
_entity_poly.entity_id
_entity_poly.type
_entity_poly.pdbx_seq_one_letter_code
_entity_poly.pdbx_strand_id
1 'polypeptide(L)'
;MAPARLVTILAASRPEAHTDRPHSCRVILPDGPMSIEKTETRLMNKAVHYLGRYSASEQRLREVLGRFAKRKLADTEPAKVASATNNVVEKCLRLGYIDDAAFAANQARGQRRQGKSTMAIRQRLRQHALDDAAITMALQTADANHQDAEMMAAIRFARRRRLGPFFNGVPDERTRHRHMGSLARAGFSMAICRTVLDTNSIDDLEELERDAGHSGQPGE
;
A
#
# COMPACT_ATOMS: atom_id res chain seq x y z
N MET A 1 12.90 87.03 -26.77
CA MET A 1 13.88 88.13 -26.84
C MET A 1 14.45 88.32 -25.43
N ALA A 2 15.73 87.97 -25.24
CA ALA A 2 16.58 88.13 -24.05
C ALA A 2 16.18 87.46 -22.70
N PRO A 3 17.19 87.16 -21.84
CA PRO A 3 17.18 86.05 -20.89
C PRO A 3 17.09 86.50 -19.42
N ALA A 4 16.93 85.54 -18.50
CA ALA A 4 17.63 85.43 -17.21
C ALA A 4 16.78 84.68 -16.17
N ARG A 5 17.35 83.65 -15.54
CA ARG A 5 17.91 83.76 -14.18
C ARG A 5 18.30 82.37 -13.68
N LEU A 6 19.58 82.26 -13.33
CA LEU A 6 20.09 81.25 -12.41
C LEU A 6 19.22 81.19 -11.16
N VAL A 7 18.86 79.98 -10.73
CA VAL A 7 18.57 79.71 -9.32
C VAL A 7 19.40 78.52 -8.90
N THR A 8 20.40 78.85 -8.09
CA THR A 8 21.28 78.02 -7.30
C THR A 8 20.48 76.98 -6.50
N ILE A 9 20.76 75.69 -6.73
CA ILE A 9 20.26 74.60 -5.87
C ILE A 9 21.14 74.57 -4.62
N LEU A 10 20.57 75.04 -3.51
CA LEU A 10 21.16 74.95 -2.18
C LEU A 10 21.15 73.49 -1.73
N ALA A 11 22.34 72.95 -1.48
CA ALA A 11 22.53 71.66 -0.83
C ALA A 11 21.96 71.69 0.59
N ALA A 12 20.89 70.94 0.83
CA ALA A 12 20.39 70.64 2.16
C ALA A 12 20.73 69.18 2.48
N SER A 13 21.68 69.04 3.40
CA SER A 13 22.17 67.81 4.02
C SER A 13 21.03 66.89 4.48
N ARG A 14 21.08 65.61 4.08
CA ARG A 14 20.29 64.54 4.70
C ARG A 14 20.99 64.11 6.00
N PRO A 15 20.37 64.25 7.18
CA PRO A 15 20.83 63.50 8.35
C PRO A 15 20.32 62.05 8.23
N GLU A 16 21.24 61.09 8.32
CA GLU A 16 20.92 59.68 8.47
C GLU A 16 20.25 59.46 9.84
N ALA A 17 18.96 59.15 9.83
CA ALA A 17 18.28 58.58 10.98
C ALA A 17 18.29 57.06 10.83
N HIS A 18 19.42 56.44 11.15
CA HIS A 18 19.48 55.01 11.44
C HIS A 18 18.74 54.77 12.75
N THR A 19 17.42 54.56 12.68
CA THR A 19 16.68 54.04 13.83
C THR A 19 17.06 52.57 13.98
N ASP A 20 18.11 52.33 14.74
CA ASP A 20 18.42 51.03 15.32
C ASP A 20 17.24 50.61 16.21
N ARG A 21 16.30 49.87 15.62
CA ARG A 21 15.27 49.18 16.38
C ARG A 21 15.96 47.99 17.03
N PRO A 22 16.03 47.91 18.37
CA PRO A 22 16.56 46.70 18.99
C PRO A 22 15.71 45.55 18.48
N HIS A 23 16.34 44.67 17.71
CA HIS A 23 15.73 43.41 17.36
C HIS A 23 15.57 42.73 18.70
N SER A 24 14.34 42.75 19.25
CA SER A 24 13.97 41.92 20.37
C SER A 24 14.22 40.51 19.87
N CYS A 25 15.40 39.98 20.19
CA CYS A 25 15.75 38.61 19.95
C CYS A 25 14.78 37.85 20.86
N ARG A 26 13.62 37.53 20.30
CA ARG A 26 12.65 36.67 20.96
C ARG A 26 13.40 35.37 21.06
N VAL A 27 13.98 35.14 22.23
CA VAL A 27 14.61 33.87 22.58
C VAL A 27 13.52 32.84 22.32
N ILE A 28 13.61 32.15 21.19
CA ILE A 28 12.86 30.93 20.96
C ILE A 28 13.50 29.98 21.95
N LEU A 29 12.97 29.96 23.17
CA LEU A 29 13.27 28.90 24.12
C LEU A 29 13.05 27.60 23.35
N PRO A 30 14.01 26.66 23.35
CA PRO A 30 13.82 25.38 22.70
C PRO A 30 12.50 24.83 23.24
N ASP A 31 11.56 24.51 22.34
CA ASP A 31 10.29 23.92 22.74
C ASP A 31 10.64 22.80 23.73
N GLY A 32 10.18 22.94 24.97
CA GLY A 32 10.28 21.86 25.96
C GLY A 32 9.70 20.56 25.36
N PRO A 33 9.95 19.40 25.98
CA PRO A 33 9.55 18.11 25.42
C PRO A 33 8.11 18.18 24.89
N MET A 34 7.95 17.83 23.62
CA MET A 34 6.75 18.12 22.84
C MET A 34 5.50 17.63 23.57
N SER A 35 4.51 18.52 23.75
CA SER A 35 3.22 18.14 24.35
C SER A 35 2.54 17.02 23.56
N ILE A 36 1.77 16.16 24.22
CA ILE A 36 1.08 15.02 23.60
C ILE A 36 0.17 15.48 22.45
N GLU A 37 -0.58 16.56 22.62
CA GLU A 37 -1.50 17.12 21.61
C GLU A 37 -0.78 17.52 20.31
N LYS A 38 0.37 18.21 20.43
CA LYS A 38 1.21 18.55 19.26
C LYS A 38 1.74 17.29 18.56
N THR A 39 2.12 16.27 19.33
CA THR A 39 2.57 14.98 18.80
C THR A 39 1.46 14.29 18.01
N GLU A 40 0.25 14.21 18.57
CA GLU A 40 -0.93 13.66 17.90
C GLU A 40 -1.26 14.41 16.60
N THR A 41 -1.22 15.75 16.63
CA THR A 41 -1.49 16.57 15.43
C THR A 41 -0.51 16.24 14.30
N ARG A 42 0.79 16.10 14.61
CA ARG A 42 1.81 15.74 13.60
C ARG A 42 1.59 14.33 13.04
N LEU A 43 1.22 13.38 13.90
CA LEU A 43 0.92 12.01 13.49
C LEU A 43 -0.36 11.96 12.63
N MET A 44 -1.41 12.70 13.00
CA MET A 44 -2.66 12.79 12.25
C MET A 44 -2.44 13.39 10.85
N ASN A 45 -1.70 14.49 10.75
CA ASN A 45 -1.35 15.08 9.46
C ASN A 45 -0.60 14.09 8.57
N LYS A 46 0.31 13.30 9.16
CA LYS A 46 1.02 12.24 8.44
C LYS A 46 0.09 11.10 8.01
N ALA A 47 -0.84 10.70 8.88
CA ALA A 47 -1.82 9.66 8.61
C ALA A 47 -2.73 10.04 7.44
N VAL A 48 -3.38 11.21 7.51
CA VAL A 48 -4.27 11.72 6.45
C VAL A 48 -3.52 11.86 5.13
N HIS A 49 -2.31 12.42 5.15
CA HIS A 49 -1.49 12.53 3.94
C HIS A 49 -1.16 11.16 3.33
N TYR A 50 -0.89 10.14 4.15
CA TYR A 50 -0.61 8.78 3.67
C TYR A 50 -1.86 8.09 3.11
N LEU A 51 -2.97 8.14 3.85
CA LEU A 51 -4.24 7.51 3.48
C LEU A 51 -4.89 8.18 2.25
N GLY A 52 -4.65 9.48 2.04
CA GLY A 52 -5.09 10.17 0.81
C GLY A 52 -4.42 9.66 -0.47
N ARG A 53 -3.33 8.89 -0.37
CA ARG A 53 -2.61 8.31 -1.52
C ARG A 53 -2.67 6.79 -1.58
N TYR A 54 -2.78 6.12 -0.44
CA TYR A 54 -2.67 4.67 -0.34
C TYR A 54 -3.82 4.10 0.49
N SER A 55 -4.48 3.06 -0.01
CA SER A 55 -5.27 2.15 0.83
C SER A 55 -4.32 1.34 1.71
N ALA A 56 -4.54 1.30 3.03
CA ALA A 56 -3.66 0.59 3.96
C ALA A 56 -4.48 -0.05 5.08
N SER A 57 -3.97 -1.15 5.63
CA SER A 57 -4.51 -1.72 6.87
C SER A 57 -4.10 -0.91 8.10
N GLU A 58 -4.80 -1.13 9.20
CA GLU A 58 -4.49 -0.54 10.50
C GLU A 58 -3.01 -0.74 10.89
N GLN A 59 -2.55 -2.00 10.82
CA GLN A 59 -1.17 -2.35 11.16
C GLN A 59 -0.16 -1.62 10.29
N ARG A 60 -0.46 -1.48 8.99
CA ARG A 60 0.45 -0.78 8.08
C ARG A 60 0.54 0.70 8.43
N LEU A 61 -0.56 1.33 8.81
CA LEU A 61 -0.54 2.71 9.29
C LEU A 61 0.30 2.84 10.55
N ARG A 62 0.14 1.94 11.54
CA ARG A 62 0.97 1.91 12.76
C ARG A 62 2.45 1.86 12.45
N GLU A 63 2.87 1.01 11.51
CA GLU A 63 4.29 0.95 11.09
C GLU A 63 4.77 2.25 10.43
N VAL A 64 3.94 2.86 9.57
CA VAL A 64 4.28 4.10 8.87
C VAL A 64 4.45 5.24 9.86
N LEU A 65 3.53 5.35 10.81
CA LEU A 65 3.58 6.33 11.90
C LEU A 65 4.78 6.07 12.81
N GLY A 66 5.08 4.81 13.16
CA GLY A 66 6.25 4.44 13.94
C GLY A 66 7.57 4.80 13.24
N ARG A 67 7.71 4.52 11.94
CA ARG A 67 8.90 4.93 11.14
C ARG A 67 9.01 6.44 10.99
N PHE A 68 7.89 7.16 11.00
CA PHE A 68 7.89 8.62 10.98
C PHE A 68 8.32 9.18 12.34
N ALA A 69 7.76 8.67 13.44
CA ALA A 69 8.06 9.11 14.79
C ALA A 69 9.54 8.88 15.13
N LYS A 70 10.09 7.69 14.82
CA LYS A 70 11.53 7.41 14.99
C LYS A 70 12.45 8.43 14.31
N ARG A 71 12.01 9.05 13.21
CA ARG A 71 12.83 10.00 12.43
C ARG A 71 12.58 11.47 12.78
N LYS A 72 11.38 11.81 13.25
CA LYS A 72 10.94 13.21 13.40
C LYS A 72 10.51 13.58 14.82
N LEU A 73 10.39 12.60 15.70
CA LEU A 73 9.96 12.72 17.10
C LEU A 73 10.90 11.93 18.02
N ALA A 74 12.19 11.83 17.66
CA ALA A 74 13.17 11.05 18.42
C ALA A 74 13.38 11.57 19.85
N ASP A 75 13.21 12.89 20.05
CA ASP A 75 13.36 13.56 21.35
C ASP A 75 12.11 13.45 22.24
N THR A 76 11.04 12.84 21.73
CA THR A 76 9.79 12.63 22.48
C THR A 76 9.81 11.27 23.16
N GLU A 77 9.33 11.19 24.41
CA GLU A 77 9.26 9.93 25.12
C GLU A 77 8.49 8.85 24.33
N PRO A 78 9.02 7.62 24.25
CA PRO A 78 8.43 6.56 23.43
C PRO A 78 7.01 6.19 23.86
N ALA A 79 6.71 6.26 25.17
CA ALA A 79 5.38 6.00 25.71
C ALA A 79 4.35 7.04 25.21
N LYS A 80 4.72 8.33 25.15
CA LYS A 80 3.86 9.41 24.64
C LYS A 80 3.57 9.22 23.15
N VAL A 81 4.59 8.87 22.36
CA VAL A 81 4.44 8.57 20.93
C VAL A 81 3.53 7.37 20.70
N ALA A 82 3.68 6.30 21.48
CA ALA A 82 2.84 5.11 21.36
C ALA A 82 1.36 5.43 21.66
N SER A 83 1.09 6.15 22.75
CA SER A 83 -0.25 6.61 23.12
C SER A 83 -0.88 7.48 22.03
N ALA A 84 -0.15 8.50 21.56
CA ALA A 84 -0.59 9.38 20.48
C ALA A 84 -0.85 8.60 19.17
N THR A 85 -0.04 7.59 18.87
CA THR A 85 -0.25 6.73 17.68
C THR A 85 -1.53 5.93 17.80
N ASN A 86 -1.82 5.35 18.97
CA ASN A 86 -3.06 4.62 19.21
C ASN A 86 -4.29 5.52 19.02
N ASN A 87 -4.27 6.71 19.62
CA ASN A 87 -5.37 7.69 19.50
C ASN A 87 -5.62 8.11 18.05
N VAL A 88 -4.55 8.35 17.28
CA VAL A 88 -4.67 8.72 15.86
C VAL A 88 -5.23 7.56 15.03
N VAL A 89 -4.77 6.34 15.26
CA VAL A 89 -5.27 5.15 14.54
C VAL A 89 -6.75 4.90 14.85
N GLU A 90 -7.15 4.96 16.12
CA GLU A 90 -8.55 4.83 16.53
C GLU A 90 -9.44 5.92 15.92
N LYS A 91 -8.94 7.15 15.86
CA LYS A 91 -9.62 8.25 15.18
C LYS A 91 -9.78 7.98 13.68
N CYS A 92 -8.78 7.42 13.02
CA CYS A 92 -8.85 7.08 11.61
C CYS A 92 -9.86 5.95 11.33
N LEU A 93 -9.92 4.94 12.21
CA LEU A 93 -10.93 3.88 12.15
C LEU A 93 -12.35 4.43 12.32
N ARG A 94 -12.57 5.27 13.34
CA ARG A 94 -13.89 5.87 13.62
C ARG A 94 -14.39 6.76 12.48
N LEU A 95 -13.48 7.46 11.81
CA LEU A 95 -13.80 8.31 10.66
C LEU A 95 -13.95 7.51 9.35
N GLY A 96 -13.72 6.20 9.36
CA GLY A 96 -13.84 5.34 8.18
C GLY A 96 -12.70 5.50 7.16
N TYR A 97 -11.57 6.10 7.55
CA TYR A 97 -10.40 6.18 6.67
C TYR A 97 -9.68 4.84 6.49
N ILE A 98 -9.92 3.89 7.39
CA ILE A 98 -9.36 2.55 7.37
C ILE A 98 -10.51 1.56 7.43
N ASP A 99 -10.52 0.65 6.47
CA ASP A 99 -11.41 -0.50 6.45
C ASP A 99 -10.55 -1.72 6.08
N ASP A 100 -10.21 -2.51 7.09
CA ASP A 100 -9.37 -3.68 6.95
C ASP A 100 -10.05 -4.78 6.13
N ALA A 101 -11.39 -4.90 6.20
CA ALA A 101 -12.14 -5.88 5.42
C ALA A 101 -12.16 -5.51 3.92
N ALA A 102 -12.46 -4.25 3.60
CA ALA A 102 -12.40 -3.77 2.23
C ALA A 102 -10.97 -3.82 1.68
N PHE A 103 -9.97 -3.49 2.49
CA PHE A 103 -8.56 -3.63 2.13
C PHE A 103 -8.20 -5.08 1.81
N ALA A 104 -8.57 -6.03 2.67
CA ALA A 104 -8.30 -7.45 2.49
C ALA A 104 -8.93 -7.99 1.20
N ALA A 105 -10.21 -7.68 0.95
CA ALA A 105 -10.92 -8.09 -0.26
C ALA A 105 -10.27 -7.52 -1.52
N ASN A 106 -9.87 -6.24 -1.51
CA ASN A 106 -9.16 -5.62 -2.62
C ASN A 106 -7.80 -6.26 -2.89
N GLN A 107 -7.03 -6.55 -1.85
CA GLN A 107 -5.75 -7.26 -1.98
C GLN A 107 -5.94 -8.68 -2.51
N ALA A 108 -6.91 -9.44 -1.98
CA ALA A 108 -7.22 -10.79 -2.43
C ALA A 108 -7.59 -10.80 -3.93
N ARG A 109 -8.51 -9.94 -4.36
CA ARG A 109 -8.87 -9.79 -5.79
C ARG A 109 -7.65 -9.46 -6.66
N GLY A 110 -6.81 -8.52 -6.21
CA GLY A 110 -5.59 -8.15 -6.92
C GLY A 110 -4.62 -9.33 -7.10
N GLN A 111 -4.43 -10.13 -6.06
CA GLN A 111 -3.56 -11.32 -6.11
C GLN A 111 -4.16 -12.46 -6.94
N ARG A 112 -5.48 -12.65 -6.91
CA ARG A 112 -6.19 -13.60 -7.77
C ARG A 112 -6.03 -13.26 -9.25
N ARG A 113 -6.16 -11.98 -9.64
CA ARG A 113 -5.86 -11.52 -11.01
C ARG A 113 -4.40 -11.80 -11.40
N GLN A 114 -3.49 -11.72 -10.44
CA GLN A 114 -2.09 -12.12 -10.62
C GLN A 114 -1.88 -13.64 -10.56
N GLY A 115 -2.90 -14.48 -10.51
CA GLY A 115 -2.75 -15.93 -10.46
C GLY A 115 -1.95 -16.39 -9.24
N LYS A 116 -2.25 -15.85 -8.06
CA LYS A 116 -1.71 -16.38 -6.80
C LYS A 116 -2.66 -17.41 -6.20
N SER A 117 -2.09 -18.44 -5.60
CA SER A 117 -2.81 -19.46 -4.85
C SER A 117 -3.48 -18.89 -3.61
N THR A 118 -4.47 -19.61 -3.09
CA THR A 118 -5.12 -19.29 -1.81
C THR A 118 -4.08 -19.18 -0.70
N MET A 119 -3.13 -20.12 -0.64
CA MET A 119 -2.09 -20.15 0.39
C MET A 119 -1.19 -18.92 0.34
N ALA A 120 -0.74 -18.51 -0.85
CA ALA A 120 0.09 -17.33 -1.03
C ALA A 120 -0.66 -16.04 -0.63
N ILE A 121 -1.96 -15.97 -0.94
CA ILE A 121 -2.81 -14.84 -0.56
C ILE A 121 -2.97 -14.78 0.96
N ARG A 122 -3.29 -15.90 1.62
CA ARG A 122 -3.38 -15.97 3.09
C ARG A 122 -2.10 -15.51 3.76
N GLN A 123 -0.95 -16.02 3.32
CA GLN A 123 0.34 -15.64 3.87
C GLN A 123 0.58 -14.13 3.74
N ARG A 124 0.22 -13.54 2.60
CA ARG A 124 0.39 -12.11 2.38
C ARG A 124 -0.55 -11.27 3.22
N LEU A 125 -1.82 -11.67 3.37
CA LEU A 125 -2.77 -10.96 4.22
C LEU A 125 -2.40 -11.06 5.71
N ARG A 126 -1.84 -12.19 6.16
CA ARG A 126 -1.30 -12.34 7.52
C ARG A 126 -0.18 -11.34 7.84
N GLN A 127 0.63 -10.96 6.84
CA GLN A 127 1.65 -9.92 7.03
C GLN A 127 1.06 -8.54 7.36
N HIS A 128 -0.22 -8.32 7.04
CA HIS A 128 -0.97 -7.12 7.39
C HIS A 128 -1.64 -7.18 8.77
N ALA A 129 -1.37 -8.24 9.55
CA ALA A 129 -1.97 -8.52 10.86
C ALA A 129 -3.51 -8.60 10.84
N LEU A 130 -4.07 -9.04 9.72
CA LEU A 130 -5.49 -9.34 9.60
C LEU A 130 -5.80 -10.68 10.29
N ASP A 131 -6.97 -10.79 10.89
CA ASP A 131 -7.44 -12.02 11.51
C ASP A 131 -7.77 -13.11 10.46
N ASP A 132 -7.75 -14.37 10.88
CA ASP A 132 -8.02 -15.49 9.98
C ASP A 132 -9.47 -15.47 9.45
N ALA A 133 -10.40 -14.85 10.18
CA ALA A 133 -11.80 -14.69 9.78
C ALA A 133 -11.94 -13.69 8.61
N ALA A 134 -11.38 -12.48 8.71
CA ALA A 134 -11.41 -11.50 7.62
C ALA A 134 -10.62 -11.99 6.40
N ILE A 135 -9.52 -12.73 6.60
CA ILE A 135 -8.79 -13.36 5.50
C ILE A 135 -9.68 -14.37 4.75
N THR A 136 -10.41 -15.20 5.50
CA THR A 136 -11.31 -16.19 4.91
C THR A 136 -12.44 -15.50 4.14
N MET A 137 -13.07 -14.48 4.73
CA MET A 137 -14.11 -13.69 4.05
C MET A 137 -13.59 -12.96 2.81
N ALA A 138 -12.37 -12.41 2.87
CA ALA A 138 -11.76 -11.72 1.74
C ALA A 138 -11.48 -12.67 0.57
N LEU A 139 -11.06 -13.90 0.85
CA LEU A 139 -10.88 -14.95 -0.16
C LEU A 139 -12.22 -15.37 -0.76
N GLN A 140 -13.23 -15.64 0.08
CA GLN A 140 -14.58 -15.96 -0.39
C GLN A 140 -15.14 -14.86 -1.29
N THR A 141 -14.98 -13.59 -0.88
CA THR A 141 -15.42 -12.44 -1.68
C THR A 141 -14.65 -12.32 -3.00
N ALA A 142 -13.37 -12.66 -3.02
CA ALA A 142 -12.56 -12.63 -4.23
C ALA A 142 -12.91 -13.78 -5.19
N ASP A 143 -13.37 -14.91 -4.64
CA ASP A 143 -13.64 -16.15 -5.37
C ASP A 143 -15.13 -16.31 -5.71
N ALA A 144 -16.02 -15.44 -5.19
CA ALA A 144 -17.48 -15.57 -5.28
C ALA A 144 -18.04 -15.71 -6.71
N ASN A 145 -17.36 -15.14 -7.72
CA ASN A 145 -17.82 -15.16 -9.10
C ASN A 145 -17.19 -16.29 -9.92
N HIS A 146 -16.52 -17.24 -9.26
CA HIS A 146 -15.68 -18.25 -9.89
C HIS A 146 -16.09 -19.65 -9.42
N GLN A 147 -16.24 -20.57 -10.37
CA GLN A 147 -16.50 -21.97 -10.05
C GLN A 147 -15.24 -22.62 -9.43
N ASP A 148 -14.06 -22.32 -10.00
CA ASP A 148 -12.78 -22.73 -9.44
C ASP A 148 -11.72 -21.62 -9.58
N ALA A 149 -11.70 -20.73 -8.58
CA ALA A 149 -10.72 -19.64 -8.52
C ALA A 149 -9.26 -20.13 -8.40
N GLU A 150 -9.03 -21.32 -7.84
CA GLU A 150 -7.69 -21.86 -7.63
C GLU A 150 -7.12 -22.41 -8.95
N MET A 151 -7.95 -23.11 -9.74
CA MET A 151 -7.59 -23.59 -11.08
C MET A 151 -7.26 -22.43 -12.02
N MET A 152 -8.13 -21.41 -12.09
CA MET A 152 -7.84 -20.22 -12.90
C MET A 152 -6.54 -19.53 -12.46
N ALA A 153 -6.30 -19.43 -11.16
CA ALA A 153 -5.07 -18.83 -10.66
C ALA A 153 -3.83 -19.64 -11.07
N ALA A 154 -3.91 -20.98 -11.05
CA ALA A 154 -2.84 -21.86 -11.48
C ALA A 154 -2.54 -21.75 -12.97
N ILE A 155 -3.57 -21.70 -13.83
CA ILE A 155 -3.43 -21.51 -15.28
C ILE A 155 -2.77 -20.16 -15.59
N ARG A 156 -3.23 -19.08 -14.95
CA ARG A 156 -2.62 -17.73 -15.09
C ARG A 156 -1.17 -17.70 -14.62
N PHE A 157 -0.85 -18.42 -13.55
CA PHE A 157 0.52 -18.54 -13.06
C PHE A 157 1.40 -19.29 -14.06
N ALA A 158 0.92 -20.43 -14.57
CA ALA A 158 1.61 -21.24 -15.57
C ALA A 158 1.86 -20.45 -16.86
N ARG A 159 0.85 -19.71 -17.35
CA ARG A 159 0.97 -18.83 -18.52
C ARG A 159 2.05 -17.76 -18.33
N ARG A 160 2.06 -17.07 -17.18
CA ARG A 160 3.07 -16.04 -16.88
C ARG A 160 4.48 -16.61 -16.79
N ARG A 161 4.61 -17.81 -16.21
CA ARG A 161 5.91 -18.47 -15.97
C ARG A 161 6.34 -19.39 -17.12
N ARG A 162 5.53 -19.49 -18.19
CA ARG A 162 5.74 -20.38 -19.34
C ARG A 162 5.98 -21.84 -18.91
N LEU A 163 5.08 -22.34 -18.07
CA LEU A 163 5.12 -23.71 -17.55
C LEU A 163 4.14 -24.59 -18.31
N GLY A 164 4.39 -25.89 -18.34
CA GLY A 164 3.50 -26.87 -18.97
C GLY A 164 3.28 -26.57 -20.46
N PRO A 165 2.03 -26.56 -20.95
CA PRO A 165 1.70 -26.25 -22.35
C PRO A 165 2.16 -24.87 -22.84
N PHE A 166 2.40 -23.91 -21.94
CA PHE A 166 2.93 -22.59 -22.29
C PHE A 166 4.46 -22.57 -22.44
N PHE A 167 5.13 -23.69 -22.22
CA PHE A 167 6.57 -23.82 -22.37
C PHE A 167 6.94 -23.93 -23.85
N ASN A 168 7.99 -23.22 -24.26
CA ASN A 168 8.48 -23.28 -25.63
C ASN A 168 9.35 -24.54 -25.81
N GLY A 169 8.76 -25.59 -26.39
CA GLY A 169 9.45 -26.85 -26.71
C GLY A 169 8.85 -28.06 -26.00
N VAL A 170 9.43 -29.24 -26.22
CA VAL A 170 9.01 -30.47 -25.55
C VAL A 170 9.75 -30.56 -24.21
N PRO A 171 9.05 -30.48 -23.06
CA PRO A 171 9.70 -30.56 -21.76
C PRO A 171 10.22 -31.98 -21.50
N ASP A 172 11.49 -32.09 -21.10
CA ASP A 172 12.03 -33.33 -20.53
C ASP A 172 11.48 -33.57 -19.11
N GLU A 173 11.67 -34.78 -18.56
CA GLU A 173 11.18 -35.11 -17.21
C GLU A 173 11.75 -34.17 -16.15
N ARG A 174 13.01 -33.73 -16.31
CA ARG A 174 13.66 -32.79 -15.40
C ARG A 174 12.98 -31.42 -15.42
N THR A 175 12.58 -30.93 -16.59
CA THR A 175 11.85 -29.67 -16.75
C THR A 175 10.44 -29.79 -16.22
N ARG A 176 9.76 -30.92 -16.46
CA ARG A 176 8.45 -31.21 -15.88
C ARG A 176 8.49 -31.21 -14.35
N HIS A 177 9.46 -31.88 -13.74
CA HIS A 177 9.70 -31.84 -12.28
C HIS A 177 9.95 -30.42 -11.78
N ARG A 178 10.69 -29.60 -12.54
CA ARG A 178 10.95 -28.20 -12.20
C ARG A 178 9.67 -27.36 -12.25
N HIS A 179 8.81 -27.56 -13.26
CA HIS A 179 7.52 -26.89 -13.40
C HIS A 179 6.59 -27.26 -12.24
N MET A 180 6.51 -28.56 -11.91
CA MET A 180 5.75 -29.07 -10.77
C MET A 180 6.20 -28.40 -9.47
N GLY A 181 7.52 -28.36 -9.21
CA GLY A 181 8.07 -27.69 -8.03
C GLY A 181 7.81 -26.18 -8.02
N SER A 182 7.73 -25.52 -9.18
CA SER A 182 7.42 -24.10 -9.29
C SER A 182 5.98 -23.80 -8.86
N LEU A 183 5.02 -24.61 -9.31
CA LEU A 183 3.61 -24.51 -8.91
C LEU A 183 3.41 -24.88 -7.43
N ALA A 184 4.05 -25.95 -6.96
CA ALA A 184 3.98 -26.35 -5.56
C ALA A 184 4.52 -25.26 -4.62
N ARG A 185 5.67 -24.64 -4.94
CA ARG A 185 6.21 -23.51 -4.16
C ARG A 185 5.35 -22.26 -4.25
N ALA A 186 4.56 -22.11 -5.30
CA ALA A 186 3.56 -21.05 -5.40
C ALA A 186 2.32 -21.33 -4.52
N GLY A 187 2.21 -22.52 -3.95
CA GLY A 187 1.16 -22.90 -2.99
C GLY A 187 -0.05 -23.61 -3.60
N PHE A 188 0.06 -24.09 -4.85
CA PHE A 188 -1.01 -24.86 -5.48
C PHE A 188 -1.00 -26.33 -5.01
N SER A 189 -2.19 -26.94 -4.97
CA SER A 189 -2.33 -28.36 -4.61
C SER A 189 -1.72 -29.26 -5.69
N MET A 190 -1.23 -30.44 -5.27
CA MET A 190 -0.62 -31.39 -6.21
C MET A 190 -1.60 -31.85 -7.31
N ALA A 191 -2.91 -31.90 -7.01
CA ALA A 191 -3.94 -32.23 -7.98
C ALA A 191 -4.01 -31.18 -9.09
N ILE A 192 -4.13 -29.89 -8.73
CA ILE A 192 -4.16 -28.78 -9.68
C ILE A 192 -2.87 -28.70 -10.49
N CYS A 193 -1.72 -28.87 -9.83
CA CYS A 193 -0.44 -28.87 -10.52
C CYS A 193 -0.35 -29.94 -11.61
N ARG A 194 -0.86 -31.16 -11.34
CA ARG A 194 -0.93 -32.23 -12.34
C ARG A 194 -1.88 -31.88 -13.47
N THR A 195 -3.11 -31.48 -13.16
CA THR A 195 -4.09 -31.10 -14.18
C THR A 195 -3.53 -30.06 -15.15
N VAL A 196 -2.90 -29.00 -14.62
CA VAL A 196 -2.33 -27.92 -15.46
C VAL A 196 -1.14 -28.39 -16.31
N LEU A 197 -0.30 -29.31 -15.80
CA LEU A 197 0.89 -29.77 -16.50
C LEU A 197 0.65 -30.94 -17.46
N ASP A 198 -0.37 -31.76 -17.19
CA ASP A 198 -0.70 -32.96 -17.96
C ASP A 198 -1.73 -32.65 -19.07
N THR A 199 -2.23 -31.41 -19.15
CA THR A 199 -3.04 -30.93 -20.27
C THR A 199 -2.19 -30.83 -21.53
N ASN A 200 -2.70 -31.26 -22.69
CA ASN A 200 -1.90 -31.43 -23.90
C ASN A 200 -1.79 -30.16 -24.75
N SER A 201 -2.78 -29.28 -24.71
CA SER A 201 -2.80 -28.06 -25.52
C SER A 201 -3.07 -26.80 -24.71
N ILE A 202 -2.72 -25.65 -25.30
CA ILE A 202 -3.06 -24.34 -24.73
C ILE A 202 -4.58 -24.13 -24.79
N ASP A 203 -5.23 -24.58 -25.87
CA ASP A 203 -6.67 -24.43 -26.08
C ASP A 203 -7.48 -25.15 -24.99
N ASP A 204 -7.07 -26.37 -24.61
CA ASP A 204 -7.68 -27.12 -23.51
C ASP A 204 -7.55 -26.38 -22.17
N LEU A 205 -6.41 -25.74 -21.91
CA LEU A 205 -6.22 -24.93 -20.70
C LEU A 205 -7.07 -23.65 -20.73
N GLU A 206 -7.28 -23.05 -21.89
CA GLU A 206 -8.14 -21.88 -22.03
C GLU A 206 -9.62 -22.23 -21.86
N GLU A 207 -10.02 -23.42 -22.30
CA GLU A 207 -11.35 -23.97 -22.00
C GLU A 207 -11.52 -24.23 -20.50
N LEU A 208 -10.56 -24.90 -19.86
CA LEU A 208 -10.56 -25.06 -18.40
C LEU A 208 -10.59 -23.73 -17.64
N GLU A 209 -9.90 -22.69 -18.13
CA GLU A 209 -9.95 -21.35 -17.53
C GLU A 209 -11.35 -20.72 -17.69
N ARG A 210 -12.02 -20.92 -18.83
CA ARG A 210 -13.39 -20.45 -19.09
C ARG A 210 -14.40 -21.16 -18.18
N ASP A 211 -14.32 -22.49 -18.08
CA ASP A 211 -15.19 -23.30 -17.23
C ASP A 211 -15.03 -22.95 -15.75
N ALA A 212 -13.78 -22.77 -15.31
CA ALA A 212 -13.50 -22.35 -13.95
C ALA A 212 -13.95 -20.90 -13.66
N GLY A 213 -14.09 -20.07 -14.69
CA GLY A 213 -14.57 -18.70 -14.63
C GLY A 213 -16.09 -18.55 -14.63
N HIS A 214 -16.82 -19.48 -15.25
CA HIS A 214 -18.27 -19.42 -15.36
C HIS A 214 -18.92 -20.00 -14.11
N SER A 215 -19.26 -19.14 -13.15
CA SER A 215 -20.26 -19.51 -12.14
C SER A 215 -21.59 -19.60 -12.87
N GLY A 216 -22.04 -20.81 -13.18
CA GLY A 216 -23.34 -21.01 -13.82
C GLY A 216 -24.42 -20.31 -13.03
N GLN A 217 -24.93 -19.18 -13.55
CA GLN A 217 -26.28 -18.75 -13.18
C GLN A 217 -27.22 -19.68 -13.94
N PRO A 218 -27.97 -20.58 -13.27
CA PRO A 218 -29.15 -21.13 -13.93
C PRO A 218 -30.03 -19.93 -14.28
N GLY A 219 -30.35 -19.77 -15.56
CA GLY A 219 -31.26 -18.74 -16.01
C GLY A 219 -32.57 -18.81 -15.23
N GLU A 220 -32.97 -17.69 -14.64
CA GLU A 220 -34.36 -17.41 -14.29
C GLU A 220 -35.17 -17.09 -15.56
#